data_AF-A0A9X1IMI0-F1
#
_entry.id   AF-A0A9X1IMI0-F1
#
_cell.length_a   1.000
_cell.length_b   1.000
_cell.length_c   1.000
_cell.angle_alpha   90.00
_cell.angle_beta   90.00
_cell.angle_gamma   90.00
#
_symmetry.space_group_name_H-M   'P 1'
#
loop_
_entity.id
_entity.type
_entity.pdbx_description
1 polymer ?
#
loop_
_entity_poly.entity_id
_entity_poly.type
_entity_poly.pdbx_seq_one_letter_code
_entity_poly.pdbx_strand_id
1 'polypeptide(L)'
;MQNGYIGLECYGEGPEAEATQVDHFNCRLGKWYYEGMGRDAFEHTSGYRELESYHARVHTRIQSAMTLVKGGWMNDDVVLDELVEHVRDAEDASKGVMSCITNMVTDKHSL
;
A
#
# COMPACT_ATOMS: atom_id res chain seq x y z
N MET A 1 5.83 -0.17 -0.27
CA MET A 1 6.53 0.67 0.72
C MET A 1 7.94 1.04 0.29
N GLN A 2 8.87 0.11 0.04
CA GLN A 2 10.29 0.46 -0.25
C GLN A 2 10.48 1.48 -1.39
N ASN A 3 9.91 1.24 -2.57
CA ASN A 3 9.94 2.20 -3.69
C ASN A 3 9.28 3.54 -3.32
N GLY A 4 8.33 3.53 -2.40
CA GLY A 4 7.71 4.74 -1.86
C GLY A 4 8.71 5.61 -1.11
N TYR A 5 9.53 5.05 -0.23
CA TYR A 5 10.54 5.85 0.49
C TYR A 5 11.59 6.42 -0.46
N ILE A 6 12.13 5.61 -1.38
CA ILE A 6 13.12 6.07 -2.35
C ILE A 6 12.52 7.17 -3.24
N GLY A 7 11.27 6.99 -3.72
CA GLY A 7 10.58 8.00 -4.49
C GLY A 7 10.37 9.31 -3.72
N LEU A 8 10.05 9.26 -2.42
CA LEU A 8 9.92 10.46 -1.59
C LEU A 8 11.26 11.18 -1.41
N GLU A 9 12.35 10.46 -1.17
CA GLU A 9 13.71 11.01 -1.07
C GLU A 9 14.17 11.65 -2.39
N CYS A 10 13.71 11.13 -3.52
CA CYS A 10 13.95 11.66 -4.86
C CYS A 10 12.90 12.66 -5.34
N TYR A 11 12.18 13.33 -4.44
CA TYR A 11 11.18 14.38 -4.77
C TYR A 11 10.08 13.92 -5.73
N GLY A 12 9.72 12.64 -5.68
CA GLY A 12 8.70 12.03 -6.54
C GLY A 12 9.18 11.76 -7.96
N GLU A 13 10.49 11.80 -8.20
CA GLU A 13 11.12 11.51 -9.49
C GLU A 13 11.88 10.18 -9.47
N GLY A 14 12.16 9.67 -10.66
CA GLY A 14 12.92 8.43 -10.86
C GLY A 14 12.07 7.15 -10.90
N PRO A 15 12.70 6.02 -11.21
CA PRO A 15 12.00 4.76 -11.49
C PRO A 15 11.25 4.22 -10.27
N GLU A 16 11.70 4.48 -9.05
CA GLU A 16 11.01 4.07 -7.83
C GLU A 16 9.72 4.86 -7.62
N ALA A 17 9.72 6.17 -7.90
CA ALA A 17 8.52 6.97 -7.86
C ALA A 17 7.51 6.53 -8.94
N GLU A 18 7.98 6.25 -10.16
CA GLU A 18 7.14 5.70 -11.23
C GLU A 18 6.52 4.35 -10.86
N ALA A 19 7.30 3.47 -10.24
CA ALA A 19 6.82 2.16 -9.79
C ALA A 19 5.67 2.26 -8.75
N THR A 20 5.55 3.37 -8.02
CA THR A 20 4.46 3.59 -7.06
C THR A 20 3.14 3.99 -7.72
N GLN A 21 3.16 4.36 -9.00
CA GLN A 21 1.96 4.73 -9.76
C GLN A 21 1.14 3.52 -10.22
N VAL A 22 1.68 2.31 -10.10
CA VAL A 22 0.91 1.08 -10.28
C VAL A 22 -0.19 1.04 -9.21
N ASP A 23 -1.44 0.90 -9.65
CA ASP A 23 -2.57 0.77 -8.73
C ASP A 23 -2.60 -0.60 -8.03
N HIS A 24 -3.45 -0.71 -7.02
CA HIS A 24 -3.60 -1.92 -6.23
C HIS A 24 -4.21 -3.09 -7.01
N PHE A 25 -4.88 -2.90 -8.14
CA PHE A 25 -5.37 -4.01 -8.96
C PHE A 25 -4.22 -4.64 -9.76
N ASN A 26 -3.35 -3.81 -10.32
CA ASN A 26 -2.32 -4.20 -11.28
C ASN A 26 -1.00 -4.63 -10.63
N CYS A 27 -0.84 -4.40 -9.32
CA CYS A 27 0.32 -4.88 -8.58
C CYS A 27 0.29 -6.41 -8.42
N ARG A 28 1.42 -7.01 -8.00
CA ARG A 28 1.51 -8.48 -7.83
C ARG A 28 0.48 -9.03 -6.83
N LEU A 29 0.25 -8.32 -5.73
CA LEU A 29 -0.73 -8.73 -4.72
C LEU A 29 -2.16 -8.57 -5.23
N GLY A 30 -2.45 -7.49 -5.96
CA GLY A 30 -3.73 -7.26 -6.63
C GLY A 30 -4.09 -8.36 -7.60
N LYS A 31 -3.16 -8.71 -8.50
CA LYS A 31 -3.35 -9.82 -9.43
C LYS A 31 -3.58 -11.14 -8.70
N TRP A 32 -2.84 -11.40 -7.62
CA TRP A 32 -3.07 -12.58 -6.79
C TRP A 32 -4.46 -12.58 -6.13
N TYR A 33 -4.94 -11.40 -5.69
CA TYR A 33 -6.23 -11.22 -5.06
C TYR A 33 -7.37 -11.40 -6.07
N TYR A 34 -7.37 -10.63 -7.16
CA TYR A 34 -8.50 -10.54 -8.09
C TYR A 34 -8.53 -11.63 -9.15
N GLU A 35 -7.37 -12.05 -9.66
CA GLU A 35 -7.24 -12.90 -10.84
C GLU A 35 -6.60 -14.26 -10.54
N GLY A 36 -5.91 -14.37 -9.40
CA GLY A 36 -5.08 -15.50 -9.06
C GLY A 36 -5.74 -16.54 -8.16
N MET A 37 -4.94 -17.55 -7.81
CA MET A 37 -5.31 -18.63 -6.89
C MET A 37 -5.66 -18.15 -5.47
N GLY A 38 -5.41 -16.88 -5.14
CA GLY A 38 -5.69 -16.31 -3.82
C GLY A 38 -7.17 -16.45 -3.47
N ARG A 39 -8.05 -16.17 -4.43
CA ARG A 39 -9.49 -16.32 -4.26
C ARG A 39 -9.89 -17.75 -3.95
N ASP A 40 -9.58 -18.69 -4.84
CA ASP A 40 -9.93 -20.11 -4.69
C ASP A 40 -9.43 -20.70 -3.37
N ALA A 41 -8.24 -20.26 -2.92
CA ALA A 41 -7.57 -20.82 -1.77
C ALA A 41 -7.94 -20.17 -0.42
N PHE A 42 -8.43 -18.92 -0.41
CA PHE A 42 -8.56 -18.13 0.83
C PHE A 42 -9.83 -17.26 0.92
N GLU A 43 -10.73 -17.23 -0.08
CA GLU A 43 -11.92 -16.35 -0.06
C GLU A 43 -12.84 -16.53 1.16
N HIS A 44 -12.80 -17.71 1.78
CA HIS A 44 -13.56 -18.04 2.97
C HIS A 44 -12.99 -17.43 4.27
N THR A 45 -11.70 -17.08 4.29
CA THR A 45 -11.04 -16.49 5.47
C THR A 45 -11.42 -15.02 5.65
N SER A 46 -11.44 -14.52 6.90
CA SER A 46 -11.64 -13.09 7.17
C SER A 46 -10.47 -12.25 6.66
N GLY A 47 -9.24 -12.76 6.85
CA GLY A 47 -8.02 -12.09 6.41
C GLY A 47 -8.05 -11.75 4.92
N TYR A 48 -8.55 -12.64 4.06
CA TYR A 48 -8.68 -12.36 2.63
C TYR A 48 -9.69 -11.23 2.37
N ARG A 49 -10.86 -11.26 2.99
CA ARG A 49 -11.89 -10.22 2.78
C ARG A 49 -11.44 -8.83 3.23
N GLU A 50 -10.68 -8.75 4.32
CA GLU A 50 -10.20 -7.48 4.89
C GLU A 50 -8.98 -6.93 4.15
N LEU A 51 -8.14 -7.81 3.58
CA LEU A 51 -6.88 -7.48 2.93
C LEU A 51 -7.01 -6.32 1.93
N GLU A 52 -8.07 -6.36 1.12
CA GLU A 52 -8.21 -5.45 0.00
C GLU A 52 -8.33 -3.98 0.42
N SER A 53 -9.06 -3.72 1.51
CA SER A 53 -9.20 -2.36 2.03
C SER A 53 -7.87 -1.76 2.48
N TYR A 54 -7.04 -2.55 3.17
CA TYR A 54 -5.71 -2.12 3.59
C TYR A 54 -4.77 -1.98 2.39
N HIS A 55 -4.84 -2.91 1.45
CA HIS A 55 -4.04 -2.91 0.24
C HIS A 55 -4.29 -1.67 -0.63
N ALA A 56 -5.56 -1.37 -0.93
CA ALA A 56 -5.95 -0.18 -1.67
C ALA A 56 -5.49 1.11 -0.95
N ARG A 57 -5.57 1.13 0.39
CA ARG A 57 -5.13 2.26 1.20
C ARG A 57 -3.61 2.49 1.11
N VAL A 58 -2.79 1.44 1.11
CA VAL A 58 -1.32 1.57 0.89
C VAL A 58 -1.04 2.30 -0.43
N HIS A 59 -1.63 1.83 -1.53
CA HIS A 59 -1.38 2.42 -2.85
C HIS A 59 -1.85 3.87 -2.92
N THR A 60 -3.09 4.13 -2.50
CA THR A 60 -3.68 5.48 -2.56
C THR A 60 -2.85 6.48 -1.76
N ARG A 61 -2.44 6.12 -0.54
CA ARG A 61 -1.70 7.04 0.35
C ARG A 61 -0.29 7.33 -0.14
N ILE A 62 0.42 6.33 -0.68
CA ILE A 62 1.74 6.56 -1.28
C ILE A 62 1.60 7.47 -2.52
N GLN A 63 0.60 7.26 -3.37
CA GLN A 63 0.38 8.10 -4.55
C GLN A 63 0.05 9.55 -4.18
N SER A 64 -0.75 9.78 -3.13
CA SER A 64 -0.97 11.12 -2.58
C SER A 64 0.32 11.75 -2.06
N ALA A 65 1.13 11.01 -1.30
CA ALA A 65 2.42 11.50 -0.81
C ALA A 65 3.37 11.88 -1.97
N MET A 66 3.39 11.09 -3.05
CA MET A 66 4.17 11.39 -4.26
C MET A 66 3.71 12.67 -4.97
N THR A 67 2.43 13.02 -4.84
CA THR A 67 1.90 14.26 -5.42
C THR A 67 2.36 15.47 -4.60
N LEU A 68 2.28 15.37 -3.27
CA LEU A 68 2.69 16.44 -2.36
C LEU A 68 4.20 16.69 -2.39
N VAL A 69 5.01 15.63 -2.49
CA VAL A 69 6.49 15.76 -2.48
C VAL A 69 7.03 16.51 -3.71
N LYS A 70 6.27 16.54 -4.81
CA LYS A 70 6.56 17.34 -6.01
C LYS A 70 6.20 18.82 -5.85
N GLY A 71 5.36 19.17 -4.88
CA GLY A 71 4.71 20.47 -4.74
C GLY A 71 5.47 21.52 -3.91
N GLY A 72 6.72 21.29 -3.53
CA GLY A 72 7.51 22.27 -2.75
C GLY A 72 7.23 22.26 -1.24
N TRP A 73 6.95 21.08 -0.69
CA TRP A 73 6.66 20.82 0.74
C TRP A 73 7.65 21.43 1.76
N MET A 74 8.89 21.72 1.36
CA MET A 74 9.90 22.28 2.26
C MET A 74 9.60 23.70 2.75
N ASN A 75 8.69 24.43 2.10
CA ASN A 75 8.36 25.81 2.46
C ASN A 75 6.91 25.97 2.95
N ASP A 76 6.19 24.87 3.16
CA ASP A 76 4.79 24.88 3.57
C ASP A 76 4.55 23.78 4.61
N ASP A 77 4.47 24.20 5.87
CA ASP A 77 4.27 23.29 7.02
C ASP A 77 2.96 22.48 6.91
N VAL A 78 1.92 23.04 6.27
CA VAL A 78 0.65 22.33 6.07
C VAL A 78 0.82 21.18 5.09
N VAL A 79 1.56 21.42 4.00
CA VAL A 79 1.87 20.38 3.00
C VAL A 79 2.79 19.32 3.61
N LEU A 80 3.74 19.71 4.46
CA LEU A 80 4.61 18.77 5.17
C LEU A 80 3.79 17.87 6.12
N ASP A 81 2.89 18.45 6.91
CA ASP A 81 2.05 17.69 7.83
C ASP A 81 1.16 16.69 7.08
N GLU A 82 0.53 17.10 5.97
CA GLU A 82 -0.29 16.23 5.12
C GLU A 82 0.53 15.09 4.49
N LEU A 83 1.74 15.39 4.01
CA LEU A 83 2.67 14.39 3.47
C LEU A 83 3.04 13.35 4.54
N VAL A 84 3.36 13.79 5.75
CA VAL A 84 3.68 12.91 6.88
C VAL A 84 2.47 12.03 7.25
N GLU A 85 1.26 12.59 7.26
CA GLU A 85 0.04 11.84 7.53
C GLU A 85 -0.18 10.74 6.49
N HIS A 86 -0.02 11.05 5.20
CA HIS A 86 -0.14 10.04 4.14
C HIS A 86 0.87 8.90 4.29
N VAL A 87 2.13 9.20 4.63
CA VAL A 87 3.14 8.16 4.86
C VAL A 87 2.79 7.29 6.07
N ARG A 88 2.36 7.90 7.18
CA ARG A 88 1.91 7.16 8.38
C ARG A 88 0.72 6.25 8.08
N ASP A 89 -0.28 6.75 7.37
CA ASP A 89 -1.45 5.97 6.97
C ASP A 89 -1.08 4.78 6.07
N ALA A 90 -0.12 4.97 5.16
CA ALA A 90 0.39 3.91 4.30
C ALA A 90 1.13 2.83 5.12
N GLU A 91 1.92 3.22 6.13
CA GLU A 91 2.59 2.30 7.04
C GLU A 91 1.59 1.49 7.88
N ASP A 92 0.59 2.14 8.46
CA ASP A 92 -0.43 1.47 9.25
C ASP A 92 -1.30 0.55 8.38
N ALA A 93 -1.60 0.95 7.14
CA ALA A 93 -2.23 0.07 6.17
C ALA A 93 -1.33 -1.15 5.84
N SER A 94 -0.02 -0.95 5.68
CA SER A 94 0.93 -2.04 5.43
C SER A 94 0.98 -3.02 6.59
N LYS A 95 0.86 -2.56 7.85
CA LYS A 95 0.71 -3.45 9.02
C LYS A 95 -0.58 -4.26 8.93
N GLY A 96 -1.68 -3.62 8.53
CA GLY A 96 -2.97 -4.30 8.27
C GLY A 96 -2.86 -5.41 7.23
N VAL A 97 -2.20 -5.15 6.09
CA VAL A 97 -1.91 -6.16 5.05
C VAL A 97 -1.18 -7.38 5.65
N MET A 98 -0.14 -7.16 6.45
CA MET A 98 0.63 -8.25 7.07
C MET A 98 -0.19 -9.05 8.08
N SER A 99 -1.02 -8.38 8.88
CA SER A 99 -1.94 -9.04 9.81
C SER A 99 -2.97 -9.89 9.07
N CYS A 100 -3.56 -9.38 7.99
CA CYS A 100 -4.49 -10.13 7.14
C CYS A 100 -3.83 -11.40 6.58
N ILE A 101 -2.62 -11.28 6.03
CA ILE A 101 -1.88 -12.43 5.49
C ILE A 101 -1.58 -13.47 6.58
N THR A 102 -1.16 -13.02 7.76
CA THR A 102 -0.88 -13.91 8.89
C THR A 102 -2.14 -14.66 9.31
N ASN A 103 -3.26 -13.97 9.45
CA ASN A 103 -4.53 -14.58 9.82
C ASN A 103 -5.01 -15.59 8.77
N MET A 104 -4.90 -15.27 7.47
CA MET A 104 -5.26 -16.22 6.39
C MET A 104 -4.48 -17.53 6.49
N VAL A 105 -3.18 -17.44 6.77
CA VAL A 105 -2.30 -18.61 6.89
C VAL A 105 -2.64 -19.41 8.15
N THR A 106 -2.86 -18.72 9.28
CA THR A 106 -3.27 -19.37 10.53
C THR A 106 -4.61 -20.08 10.37
N ASP A 107 -5.64 -19.44 9.81
CA ASP A 107 -6.96 -20.03 9.61
C ASP A 107 -6.88 -21.31 8.76
N LYS A 108 -6.07 -21.29 7.70
CA LYS A 108 -5.93 -22.43 6.79
C LYS A 108 -5.19 -23.63 7.38
N HIS A 109 -4.23 -23.38 8.26
CA HIS A 109 -3.42 -24.42 8.91
C HIS A 109 -3.95 -24.83 10.30
N SER A 110 -4.97 -24.14 10.82
CA SER A 110 -5.67 -24.52 12.05
C SER A 110 -6.82 -25.51 11.80
N LEU A 111 -6.92 -26.04 10.58
CA LEU A 111 -7.82 -27.12 10.16
C LEU A 111 -7.10 -28.47 10.18
#